data_AF-A0A7V0J449-F1
#
_entry.id   AF-A0A7V0J449-F1
#
_cell.length_a   1.000
_cell.length_b   1.000
_cell.length_c   1.000
_cell.angle_alpha   90.00
_cell.angle_beta   90.00
_cell.angle_gamma   90.00
#
_symmetry.space_group_name_H-M   'P 1'
#
loop_
_entity.id
_entity.type
_entity.pdbx_description
1 polymer ?
#
loop_
_entity_poly.entity_id
_entity_poly.type
_entity_poly.pdbx_seq_one_letter_code
_entity_poly.pdbx_strand_id
1 'polypeptide(L)'
;PGFLTDLLGDHLDRHVADDPDELVFTTPAGTPMRNSNFRRQVWYPAIEEAALPPGLRIHDLRHTCASLLAAAGATPKAVQVHLGHSSITVTMDRYTHLFPSDVDTLIRRLDDIRARNRAAQTRPTDQSRGIELGGR
;
A
#
# COMPACT_ATOMS: atom_id res chain seq x y z
N PRO A 1 -5.15 2.05 -8.89
CA PRO A 1 -5.66 3.43 -9.10
C PRO A 1 -6.34 3.51 -10.47
N GLY A 2 -7.50 4.16 -10.60
CA GLY A 2 -8.26 4.18 -11.86
C GLY A 2 -7.42 4.67 -13.05
N PHE A 3 -6.75 5.81 -12.89
CA PHE A 3 -5.93 6.42 -13.95
C PHE A 3 -4.88 5.47 -14.56
N LEU A 4 -4.30 4.57 -13.77
CA LEU A 4 -3.28 3.64 -14.26
C LEU A 4 -3.92 2.48 -15.03
N THR A 5 -5.07 2.01 -14.56
CA THR A 5 -5.85 0.99 -15.26
C THR A 5 -6.33 1.51 -16.60
N ASP A 6 -6.81 2.75 -16.66
CA ASP A 6 -7.25 3.40 -17.90
C ASP A 6 -6.08 3.53 -18.89
N LEU A 7 -4.93 4.03 -18.43
CA LEU A 7 -3.73 4.19 -19.26
C LEU A 7 -3.21 2.84 -19.79
N LEU A 8 -3.23 1.79 -18.95
CA LEU A 8 -2.82 0.46 -19.38
C LEU A 8 -3.84 -0.16 -20.35
N GLY A 9 -5.14 0.00 -20.12
CA GLY A 9 -6.18 -0.46 -21.05
C GLY A 9 -6.00 0.16 -22.43
N ASP A 10 -5.86 1.48 -22.47
CA ASP A 10 -5.54 2.26 -23.67
C ASP A 10 -4.27 1.78 -24.40
N HIS A 11 -3.25 1.36 -23.66
CA HIS A 11 -2.01 0.82 -24.23
C HIS A 11 -2.22 -0.57 -24.81
N LEU A 12 -2.90 -1.46 -24.08
CA LEU A 12 -3.23 -2.81 -24.53
C LEU A 12 -4.03 -2.76 -25.83
N ASP A 13 -5.08 -1.95 -25.88
CA ASP A 13 -5.96 -1.83 -27.06
C ASP A 13 -5.22 -1.36 -28.33
N ARG A 14 -4.16 -0.56 -28.17
CA ARG A 14 -3.41 0.02 -29.30
C ARG A 14 -2.22 -0.81 -29.74
N HIS A 15 -1.61 -1.57 -28.83
CA HIS A 15 -0.26 -2.09 -29.02
C HIS A 15 -0.11 -3.58 -28.76
N VAL A 16 -1.12 -4.24 -28.20
CA VAL A 16 -1.03 -5.63 -27.78
C VAL A 16 -2.15 -6.42 -28.44
N ALA A 17 -1.82 -7.57 -29.02
CA ALA A 17 -2.82 -8.47 -29.58
C ALA A 17 -3.71 -9.04 -28.47
N ASP A 18 -4.90 -9.50 -28.82
CA ASP A 18 -5.82 -10.18 -27.90
C ASP A 18 -5.36 -11.64 -27.66
N ASP A 19 -4.15 -11.78 -27.10
CA ASP A 19 -3.51 -13.04 -26.73
C ASP A 19 -2.92 -12.91 -25.31
N PRO A 20 -3.28 -13.80 -24.36
CA PRO A 20 -2.76 -13.77 -23.00
C PRO A 20 -1.24 -13.90 -22.87
N ASP A 21 -0.56 -14.50 -23.86
CA ASP A 21 0.88 -14.71 -23.84
C ASP A 21 1.66 -13.54 -24.51
N GLU A 22 0.95 -12.54 -25.04
CA GLU A 22 1.57 -11.39 -25.71
C GLU A 22 2.26 -10.45 -24.72
N LEU A 23 3.38 -9.87 -25.15
CA LEU A 23 4.14 -8.94 -24.32
C LEU A 23 3.47 -7.57 -24.26
N VAL A 24 3.21 -7.10 -23.04
CA VAL A 24 2.62 -5.76 -22.81
C VAL A 24 3.52 -4.65 -23.37
N PHE A 25 4.85 -4.77 -23.25
CA PHE A 25 5.81 -3.79 -23.76
C PHE A 25 6.86 -4.46 -24.64
N THR A 26 6.98 -3.98 -25.86
CA THR A 26 7.89 -4.50 -26.87
C THR A 26 8.76 -3.40 -27.46
N THR A 27 9.83 -3.79 -28.14
CA THR A 27 10.52 -2.89 -29.07
C THR A 27 9.63 -2.63 -30.30
N PRO A 28 9.91 -1.60 -31.12
CA PRO A 28 9.18 -1.39 -32.38
C PRO A 28 9.16 -2.60 -33.33
N ALA A 29 10.07 -3.55 -33.15
CA ALA A 29 10.12 -4.81 -33.89
C ALA A 29 9.34 -5.96 -33.22
N GLY A 30 8.56 -5.70 -32.17
CA GLY A 30 7.76 -6.70 -31.45
C GLY A 30 8.54 -7.62 -30.51
N THR A 31 9.83 -7.35 -30.28
CA THR A 31 10.68 -8.23 -29.45
C THR A 31 10.74 -7.78 -27.98
N PRO A 32 11.10 -8.68 -27.03
CA PRO A 32 11.24 -8.33 -25.62
C PRO A 32 12.24 -7.18 -25.39
N MET A 33 11.84 -6.22 -24.56
CA MET A 33 12.71 -5.11 -24.20
C MET A 33 13.86 -5.54 -23.29
N ARG A 34 15.10 -5.23 -23.72
CA ARG A 34 16.28 -5.39 -22.86
C ARG A 34 16.45 -4.19 -21.95
N ASN A 35 16.73 -4.45 -20.67
CA ASN A 35 16.89 -3.41 -19.65
C ASN A 35 17.96 -2.36 -20.02
N SER A 36 19.09 -2.78 -20.58
CA SER A 36 20.16 -1.89 -21.01
C SER A 36 19.71 -0.92 -22.11
N ASN A 37 18.95 -1.42 -23.09
CA ASN A 37 18.43 -0.61 -24.20
C ASN A 37 17.36 0.35 -23.69
N PHE A 38 16.42 -0.14 -22.88
CA PHE A 38 15.40 0.71 -22.26
C PHE A 38 16.01 1.86 -21.48
N ARG A 39 17.02 1.58 -20.65
CA ARG A 39 17.70 2.62 -19.87
C ARG A 39 18.28 3.71 -20.75
N ARG A 40 19.00 3.31 -21.80
CA ARG A 40 19.69 4.25 -22.70
C ARG A 40 18.74 5.00 -23.62
N GLN A 41 17.73 4.34 -24.17
CA GLN A 41 16.90 4.86 -25.26
C GLN A 41 15.61 5.53 -24.77
N VAL A 42 15.12 5.18 -23.58
CA VAL A 42 13.84 5.68 -23.07
C VAL A 42 14.03 6.38 -21.72
N TRP A 43 14.67 5.71 -20.76
CA TRP A 43 14.75 6.22 -19.39
C TRP A 43 15.58 7.50 -19.25
N TYR A 44 16.83 7.52 -19.74
CA TYR A 44 17.66 8.71 -19.62
C TYR A 44 17.11 9.92 -20.39
N PRO A 45 16.63 9.77 -21.65
CA PRO A 45 15.93 10.86 -22.32
C PRO A 45 14.70 11.35 -21.55
N ALA A 46 13.89 10.45 -20.99
CA ALA A 46 12.72 10.84 -20.20
C ALA A 46 13.07 11.60 -18.91
N ILE A 47 14.18 11.25 -18.24
CA ILE A 47 14.70 12.01 -17.08
C ILE A 47 15.08 13.43 -17.50
N GLU A 48 15.78 13.56 -18.62
CA GLU A 48 16.24 14.85 -19.14
C GLU A 48 15.05 15.73 -19.55
N GLU A 49 14.09 15.18 -20.29
CA GLU A 49 12.87 15.86 -20.70
C GLU A 49 12.01 16.30 -19.50
N ALA A 50 11.94 15.46 -18.47
CA ALA A 50 11.25 15.79 -17.22
C ALA A 50 12.04 16.72 -16.28
N ALA A 51 13.24 17.16 -16.69
CA ALA A 51 14.16 17.96 -15.88
C ALA A 51 14.46 17.36 -14.49
N LEU A 52 14.56 16.04 -14.41
CA LEU A 52 14.85 15.29 -13.18
C LEU A 52 16.36 15.13 -12.96
N PRO A 53 16.79 14.88 -11.71
CA PRO A 53 18.21 14.75 -11.39
C PRO A 53 18.91 13.65 -12.23
N PRO A 54 20.13 13.92 -12.74
CA PRO A 54 20.88 12.93 -13.47
C PRO A 54 21.22 11.74 -12.55
N GLY A 55 21.10 10.53 -13.08
CA GLY A 55 21.38 9.31 -12.33
C GLY A 55 20.19 8.77 -11.53
N LEU A 56 19.01 9.41 -11.58
CA LEU A 56 17.77 8.84 -11.08
C LEU A 56 17.55 7.45 -11.70
N ARG A 57 17.27 6.45 -10.86
CA ARG A 57 17.06 5.07 -11.28
C ARG A 57 15.57 4.75 -11.29
N ILE A 58 15.18 3.81 -12.13
CA ILE A 58 13.79 3.28 -12.15
C ILE A 58 13.38 2.76 -10.77
N HIS A 59 14.32 2.15 -10.01
CA HIS A 59 14.05 1.68 -8.66
C HIS A 59 13.77 2.82 -7.67
N ASP A 60 14.23 4.04 -7.93
CA ASP A 60 13.95 5.19 -7.10
C ASP A 60 12.47 5.61 -7.23
N LEU A 61 11.84 5.40 -8.39
CA LEU A 61 10.38 5.59 -8.53
C LEU A 61 9.58 4.66 -7.61
N ARG A 62 10.08 3.43 -7.41
CA ARG A 62 9.47 2.48 -6.47
C ARG A 62 9.62 2.95 -5.01
N HIS A 63 10.74 3.58 -4.68
CA HIS A 63 10.92 4.23 -3.37
C HIS A 63 9.94 5.41 -3.22
N THR A 64 9.81 6.26 -4.23
CA THR A 64 8.83 7.37 -4.24
C THR A 64 7.40 6.87 -4.05
N CYS A 65 7.01 5.78 -4.74
CA CYS A 65 5.69 5.17 -4.56
C CYS A 65 5.45 4.74 -3.11
N ALA A 66 6.44 4.12 -2.45
CA ALA A 66 6.34 3.75 -1.04
C ALA A 66 6.12 4.98 -0.13
N SER A 67 6.87 6.05 -0.37
CA SER A 67 6.73 7.32 0.35
C SER A 67 5.37 7.97 0.15
N LEU A 68 4.85 7.98 -1.07
CA LEU A 68 3.52 8.51 -1.37
C LEU A 68 2.41 7.71 -0.71
N LEU A 69 2.51 6.36 -0.70
CA LEU A 69 1.56 5.50 -0.01
C LEU A 69 1.59 5.72 1.50
N ALA A 70 2.78 5.82 2.09
CA ALA A 70 2.93 6.11 3.52
C ALA A 70 2.34 7.49 3.88
N ALA A 71 2.63 8.52 3.09
CA ALA A 71 2.08 9.87 3.25
C ALA A 71 0.54 9.89 3.10
N ALA A 72 -0.02 9.01 2.26
CA ALA A 72 -1.46 8.80 2.13
C ALA A 72 -2.09 7.98 3.29
N GLY A 73 -1.31 7.63 4.31
CA GLY A 73 -1.77 6.92 5.51
C GLY A 73 -1.83 5.40 5.38
N ALA A 74 -1.18 4.82 4.35
CA ALA A 74 -1.10 3.36 4.22
C ALA A 74 -0.31 2.76 5.40
N THR A 75 -0.75 1.61 5.89
CA THR A 75 0.01 0.88 6.90
C THR A 75 1.27 0.25 6.29
N PRO A 76 2.33 -0.02 7.08
CA PRO A 76 3.51 -0.73 6.59
C PRO A 76 3.18 -2.05 5.88
N LYS A 77 2.16 -2.77 6.38
CA LYS A 77 1.70 -4.02 5.77
C LYS A 77 1.04 -3.78 4.40
N ALA A 78 0.21 -2.74 4.28
CA ALA A 78 -0.41 -2.38 3.00
C ALA A 78 0.65 -2.00 1.96
N VAL A 79 1.67 -1.21 2.34
CA VAL A 79 2.79 -0.86 1.47
C VAL A 79 3.61 -2.10 1.09
N GLN A 80 3.88 -3.02 2.02
CA GLN A 80 4.58 -4.27 1.72
C GLN A 80 3.84 -5.11 0.66
N VAL A 81 2.53 -5.29 0.83
CA VAL A 81 1.69 -6.04 -0.11
C VAL A 81 1.65 -5.36 -1.46
N HIS A 82 1.44 -4.04 -1.48
CA HIS A 82 1.40 -3.27 -2.73
C HIS A 82 2.70 -3.36 -3.53
N LEU A 83 3.84 -3.31 -2.84
CA LEU A 83 5.13 -3.44 -3.50
C LEU A 83 5.42 -4.90 -3.89
N GLY A 84 4.82 -5.90 -3.24
CA GLY A 84 5.13 -7.31 -3.51
C GLY A 84 6.49 -7.72 -2.93
N HIS A 85 6.92 -7.11 -1.82
CA HIS A 85 8.11 -7.57 -1.10
C HIS A 85 7.80 -8.90 -0.39
N SER A 86 8.51 -9.95 -0.79
CA SER A 86 8.42 -11.28 -0.17
C SER A 86 8.77 -11.24 1.32
N SER A 87 9.62 -10.30 1.75
CA SER A 87 9.95 -10.06 3.15
C SER A 87 9.54 -8.66 3.62
N ILE A 88 8.90 -8.60 4.79
CA ILE A 88 8.53 -7.34 5.46
C ILE A 88 9.77 -6.59 5.97
N THR A 89 10.90 -7.27 6.16
CA THR A 89 12.16 -6.70 6.63
C THR A 89 12.69 -5.65 5.67
N VAL A 90 12.57 -5.84 4.36
CA VAL A 90 12.96 -4.82 3.36
C VAL A 90 12.12 -3.56 3.49
N THR A 91 10.82 -3.71 3.76
CA THR A 91 9.90 -2.57 3.94
C THR A 91 10.14 -1.88 5.28
N MET A 92 10.29 -2.63 6.37
CA MET A 92 10.54 -2.06 7.69
C MET A 92 11.93 -1.40 7.74
N ASP A 93 13.01 -2.07 7.36
CA ASP A 93 14.36 -1.50 7.44
C ASP A 93 14.54 -0.27 6.52
N ARG A 94 13.90 -0.26 5.35
CA ARG A 94 14.06 0.84 4.38
C ARG A 94 13.07 2.00 4.59
N TYR A 95 11.87 1.74 5.11
CA TYR A 95 10.78 2.72 5.15
C TYR A 95 10.25 3.04 6.55
N THR A 96 10.84 2.50 7.63
CA THR A 96 10.39 2.82 9.01
C THR A 96 10.27 4.33 9.26
N HIS A 97 11.19 5.13 8.73
CA HIS A 97 11.17 6.59 8.88
C HIS A 97 9.98 7.29 8.19
N LEU A 98 9.28 6.60 7.28
CA LEU A 98 8.10 7.13 6.59
C LEU A 98 6.81 6.90 7.39
N PHE A 99 6.84 6.02 8.38
CA PHE A 99 5.69 5.71 9.23
C PHE A 99 5.90 6.33 10.60
N PRO A 100 5.13 7.38 10.96
CA PRO A 100 5.21 7.97 12.28
C PRO A 100 4.95 6.91 13.34
N SER A 101 5.89 6.69 14.26
CA SER A 101 5.65 5.84 15.41
C SER A 101 4.79 6.61 16.40
N ASP A 102 3.47 6.54 16.23
CA ASP A 102 2.53 7.23 17.11
C ASP A 102 2.25 6.39 18.38
N VAL A 103 3.34 6.00 19.06
CA VAL A 103 3.34 5.10 20.22
C VAL A 103 2.48 5.69 21.33
N ASP A 104 2.54 7.00 21.56
CA ASP A 104 1.73 7.69 22.56
C ASP A 104 0.23 7.66 22.22
N THR A 105 -0.12 7.71 20.93
CA THR A 105 -1.51 7.52 20.48
C THR A 105 -1.96 6.07 20.64
N LEU A 106 -1.06 5.11 20.41
CA LEU A 106 -1.33 3.69 20.66
C LEU A 106 -1.58 3.41 22.15
N ILE A 107 -0.72 3.96 23.03
CA ILE A 107 -0.84 3.84 24.49
C ILE A 107 -2.17 4.41 24.95
N ARG A 108 -2.53 5.63 24.53
CA ARG A 108 -3.82 6.24 24.87
C ARG A 108 -5.01 5.39 24.42
N ARG A 109 -4.97 4.82 23.20
CA ARG A 109 -6.03 3.92 22.71
C ARG A 109 -6.13 2.64 23.54
N LEU A 110 -5.01 2.08 24.00
CA LEU A 110 -4.99 0.91 24.88
C LEU A 110 -5.63 1.24 26.24
N ASP A 111 -5.33 2.40 26.82
CA ASP A 111 -5.95 2.87 28.05
C ASP A 111 -7.47 3.00 27.91
N ASP A 112 -7.94 3.58 26.79
CA ASP A 112 -9.37 3.71 26.49
C ASP A 112 -10.08 2.36 26.31
N ILE A 113 -9.42 1.38 25.68
CA ILE A 113 -9.97 0.02 25.51
C ILE A 113 -10.09 -0.65 26.88
N ARG A 114 -9.05 -0.53 27.72
CA ARG A 114 -9.04 -1.11 29.07
C ARG A 114 -10.13 -0.49 29.95
N ALA A 115 -10.28 0.84 29.91
CA ALA A 115 -11.32 1.56 30.65
C ALA A 115 -12.73 1.12 30.23
N ARG A 116 -12.99 1.00 28.92
CA ARG A 116 -14.27 0.51 28.37
C ARG A 116 -14.59 -0.91 28.83
N ASN A 117 -13.63 -1.83 28.75
CA ASN A 117 -13.82 -3.21 29.18
C ASN A 117 -14.09 -3.32 30.68
N ARG A 118 -13.44 -2.50 31.52
CA ARG A 118 -13.70 -2.46 32.96
C ARG A 118 -15.11 -1.97 33.28
N ALA A 119 -15.55 -0.91 32.61
CA ALA A 119 -16.90 -0.35 32.80
C ALA A 119 -18.01 -1.33 32.35
N ALA A 120 -17.77 -2.11 31.29
CA ALA A 120 -18.68 -3.16 30.85
C ALA A 120 -18.82 -4.32 31.85
N GLN A 121 -17.74 -4.64 32.59
CA GLN A 121 -17.73 -5.70 33.61
C GLN A 121 -18.37 -5.26 34.94
N THR A 122 -18.42 -3.96 35.23
CA THR A 122 -19.02 -3.44 36.47
C THR A 122 -20.50 -3.07 36.36
N ARG A 123 -21.15 -3.29 35.21
CA ARG A 123 -22.62 -3.20 35.14
C ARG A 123 -23.21 -4.38 35.92
N PRO A 124 -24.00 -4.16 36.99
CA PRO A 124 -24.63 -5.26 37.70
C PRO A 124 -25.60 -5.95 36.75
N THR A 125 -25.48 -7.27 36.62
CA THR A 125 -26.54 -8.11 36.08
C THR A 125 -27.75 -7.95 36.99
N ASP A 126 -28.68 -7.08 36.63
CA ASP A 126 -29.98 -7.00 37.28
C ASP A 126 -30.75 -8.28 36.95
N GLN A 127 -30.63 -9.27 37.83
CA GLN A 127 -31.49 -10.43 37.87
C GLN A 127 -32.10 -10.53 39.28
N SER A 128 -32.89 -9.52 39.64
CA SER A 128 -33.86 -9.61 40.74
C SER A 128 -35.29 -9.65 40.18
N ARG A 129 -35.62 -10.70 39.42
CA ARG A 129 -37.02 -11.15 39.33
C ARG A 129 -37.30 -12.00 40.58
N GLY A 130 -37.64 -11.30 41.66
CA GLY A 130 -38.16 -11.91 42.88
C GLY A 130 -39.47 -12.63 42.58
N ILE A 131 -39.49 -13.92 42.86
CA ILE A 131 -40.64 -14.81 42.87
C ILE A 131 -41.25 -14.73 44.28
N GLU A 132 -42.44 -14.15 44.45
CA GLU A 132 -43.40 -14.45 45.55
C GLU A 132 -44.80 -14.13 44.99
N LEU A 133 -45.67 -15.08 44.60
CA LEU A 133 -46.37 -16.15 45.33
C LEU A 133 -47.18 -15.68 46.56
N GLY A 134 -48.43 -15.30 46.32
CA GLY A 134 -49.59 -15.71 47.13
C GLY A 134 -50.08 -14.80 48.26
N GLY A 135 -51.39 -14.58 48.31
CA GLY A 135 -52.05 -14.13 49.56
C GLY A 135 -53.38 -13.40 49.42
N ARG A 136 -54.45 -14.17 49.14
CA ARG A 136 -55.88 -13.97 49.46
C ARG A 136 -56.52 -12.59 49.29
#